data_AF-A0A2W5TNJ7-F1
#
_entry.id   AF-A0A2W5TNJ7-F1
#
_cell.length_a   1.000
_cell.length_b   1.000
_cell.length_c   1.000
_cell.angle_alpha   90.00
_cell.angle_beta   90.00
_cell.angle_gamma   90.00
#
_symmetry.space_group_name_H-M   'P 1'
#
loop_
_entity.id
_entity.type
_entity.pdbx_description
1 polymer ?
#
loop_
_entity_poly.entity_id
_entity_poly.type
_entity_poly.pdbx_seq_one_letter_code
_entity_poly.pdbx_strand_id
1 'polypeptide(L)' 'MFTGMSKRQKELARQEHQKEKAAKAAQRKTEKESKGPRDPNAIDPDIAHIIPGPQPIPEE' A
#
# COMPACT_ATOMS: atom_id res chain seq x y z
N MET A 1 20.70 -2.37 33.39
CA MET A 1 21.01 -1.13 32.64
C MET A 1 21.10 -1.49 31.15
N PHE A 2 20.18 -1.03 30.30
CA PHE A 2 20.20 -1.33 28.86
C PHE A 2 21.32 -0.53 28.19
N THR A 3 22.43 -1.22 27.93
CA THR A 3 23.71 -0.71 27.43
C THR A 3 23.55 0.05 26.12
N GLY A 4 24.12 1.26 25.99
CA GLY A 4 23.92 2.19 24.86
C GLY A 4 24.16 1.66 23.43
N MET A 5 24.84 0.52 23.28
CA MET A 5 25.00 -0.16 21.98
C MET A 5 23.66 -0.55 21.33
N SER A 6 22.69 -1.03 22.11
CA SER A 6 21.38 -1.41 21.58
C SER A 6 20.52 -0.21 21.18
N LYS A 7 20.70 0.95 21.84
CA LYS A 7 20.06 2.21 21.44
C LYS A 7 20.56 2.68 20.08
N ARG A 8 21.87 2.62 19.83
CA ARG A 8 22.49 2.95 18.53
C ARG A 8 22.01 2.00 17.43
N GLN A 9 21.96 0.70 17.69
CA GLN A 9 21.42 -0.27 16.72
C GLN A 9 19.96 0.00 16.36
N LYS A 10 19.12 0.32 17.36
CA LYS A 10 17.71 0.66 17.14
C LYS A 10 17.55 1.94 16.31
N GLU A 11 18.42 2.92 16.53
CA GLU A 11 18.43 4.16 15.75
C GLU A 11 18.81 3.90 14.30
N LEU A 12 19.88 3.14 14.05
CA LEU A 12 20.32 2.74 12.70
C LEU A 12 19.21 2.00 11.96
N ALA A 13 18.58 0.99 12.59
CA ALA A 13 17.48 0.25 12.00
C ALA A 13 16.27 1.15 11.65
N ARG A 14 16.00 2.17 12.48
CA ARG A 14 14.94 3.15 12.19
C ARG A 14 15.30 4.01 10.97
N GLN A 15 16.55 4.45 10.86
CA GLN A 15 17.01 5.23 9.70
C GLN A 15 16.97 4.39 8.42
N GLU A 16 17.42 3.13 8.46
CA GLU A 16 17.39 2.20 7.33
C GLU A 16 15.95 1.96 6.87
N HIS A 17 15.03 1.61 7.79
CA HIS A 17 13.63 1.44 7.45
C HIS A 17 12.99 2.70 6.85
N GLN A 18 13.37 3.89 7.33
CA GLN A 18 12.89 5.16 6.74
C GLN A 18 13.40 5.34 5.30
N LYS A 19 14.68 5.05 5.04
CA LYS A 19 15.27 5.10 3.70
C LYS A 19 14.59 4.11 2.76
N GLU A 20 14.39 2.86 3.20
CA GLU A 20 13.70 1.82 2.42
C GLU A 20 12.25 2.22 2.11
N LYS A 21 11.52 2.73 3.11
CA LYS A 21 10.14 3.20 2.92
C LYS A 21 10.08 4.35 1.91
N ALA A 22 11.02 5.29 1.98
CA ALA A 22 11.11 6.41 1.04
C ALA A 22 11.43 5.92 -0.38
N ALA A 23 12.39 4.99 -0.54
CA ALA A 23 12.73 4.39 -1.81
C ALA A 23 11.53 3.65 -2.43
N LYS A 24 10.83 2.83 -1.63
CA LYS A 24 9.62 2.11 -2.07
C LYS A 24 8.49 3.05 -2.45
N ALA A 25 8.33 4.15 -1.73
CA ALA A 25 7.35 5.18 -2.07
C ALA A 25 7.69 5.88 -3.39
N ALA A 26 8.97 6.19 -3.64
CA ALA A 26 9.42 6.76 -4.91
C ALA A 26 9.17 5.79 -6.07
N GLN A 27 9.53 4.52 -5.92
CA GLN A 27 9.27 3.47 -6.91
C GLN A 27 7.78 3.35 -7.26
N ARG A 28 6.89 3.34 -6.25
CA ARG A 28 5.44 3.31 -6.49
C ARG A 28 4.93 4.54 -7.23
N LYS A 29 5.50 5.72 -6.97
CA LYS A 29 5.13 6.94 -7.72
C LYS A 29 5.53 6.82 -9.18
N THR A 30 6.77 6.39 -9.44
CA THR A 30 7.25 6.19 -10.81
C THR A 30 6.45 5.12 -11.56
N GLU A 31 6.09 4.00 -10.90
CA GLU A 31 5.24 2.95 -11.48
C GLU A 31 3.82 3.45 -11.77
N LYS A 32 3.28 4.32 -10.92
CA LYS A 32 1.96 4.92 -11.12
C LYS A 32 1.97 5.89 -12.29
N GLU A 33 3.02 6.70 -12.41
CA GLU A 33 3.21 7.61 -13.54
C GLU A 33 3.43 6.86 -14.86
N SER A 34 4.19 5.76 -14.85
CA SER A 34 4.48 4.99 -16.06
C SER A 34 3.29 4.14 -16.56
N LYS A 35 2.39 3.71 -15.66
CA LYS A 35 1.19 2.94 -16.04
C LYS A 35 0.17 3.72 -16.88
N GLY A 36 0.28 5.06 -16.92
CA GLY A 36 -0.68 5.90 -17.64
C GLY A 36 -2.08 5.89 -17.03
N PRO A 37 -3.04 6.62 -17.63
CA PRO A 37 -4.42 6.66 -17.16
C PRO A 37 -5.11 5.30 -17.38
N ARG A 38 -5.82 4.82 -16.35
CA ARG A 38 -6.70 3.65 -16.50
C ARG A 38 -7.91 4.05 -17.35
N ASP A 39 -8.27 3.21 -18.32
CA ASP A 39 -9.49 3.41 -19.11
C ASP A 39 -10.70 3.38 -18.15
N PRO A 40 -11.54 4.44 -18.13
CA PRO A 40 -12.71 4.51 -17.25
C PRO A 40 -13.74 3.40 -17.52
N ASN A 41 -13.73 2.80 -18.72
CA ASN A 41 -14.62 1.71 -19.08
C ASN A 41 -14.00 0.31 -18.86
N ALA A 42 -12.72 0.24 -18.47
CA ALA A 42 -12.06 -1.03 -18.21
C ALA A 42 -12.52 -1.65 -16.88
N ILE A 43 -13.38 -2.67 -17.00
CA ILE A 43 -13.84 -3.49 -15.89
C ILE A 43 -12.65 -4.28 -15.32
N ASP A 44 -12.53 -4.32 -13.99
CA ASP A 44 -11.48 -5.11 -13.32
C ASP A 44 -11.69 -6.61 -13.59
N PRO A 45 -10.67 -7.38 -14.02
CA PRO A 45 -10.80 -8.82 -14.20
C PRO A 45 -11.36 -9.54 -12.97
N ASP A 46 -11.02 -9.05 -11.78
CA ASP A 46 -11.46 -9.62 -10.50
C ASP A 46 -12.95 -9.35 -10.22
N ILE A 47 -13.50 -8.25 -10.75
CA ILE A 47 -14.90 -7.84 -10.53
C ILE A 47 -15.83 -8.18 -11.68
N ALA A 48 -15.29 -8.43 -12.88
CA ALA A 48 -16.07 -8.59 -14.11
C ALA A 48 -17.16 -9.66 -14.06
N HIS A 49 -17.01 -10.65 -13.18
CA HIS A 49 -17.91 -11.79 -13.05
C HIS A 49 -18.77 -11.77 -11.78
N ILE A 50 -18.65 -10.72 -10.95
CA ILE A 50 -19.41 -10.61 -9.70
C ILE A 50 -20.74 -9.94 -10.00
N ILE A 51 -21.84 -10.69 -9.84
CA ILE A 51 -23.20 -10.17 -9.90
C ILE A 51 -23.62 -9.81 -8.47
N PRO A 52 -23.81 -8.52 -8.13
CA PRO A 52 -24.27 -8.14 -6.81
C PRO A 52 -25.70 -8.65 -6.57
N GLY A 53 -25.91 -9.31 -5.44
CA GLY A 53 -27.24 -9.75 -5.00
C GLY A 53 -28.05 -8.63 -4.34
N PRO A 54 -29.35 -8.85 -4.12
CA PRO A 54 -30.17 -7.92 -3.35
C PRO A 54 -29.62 -7.75 -1.92
N GLN A 55 -29.45 -6.50 -1.48
CA GLN A 55 -29.08 -6.19 -0.10
C GLN A 55 -30.29 -6.46 0.82
N PRO A 56 -30.10 -7.09 2.00
CA PRO A 56 -31.19 -7.29 2.94
C PRO A 56 -31.77 -5.95 3.42
N ILE A 57 -33.09 -5.90 3.59
CA ILE A 57 -33.80 -4.74 4.17
C ILE A 57 -33.59 -4.81 5.69
N PRO A 58 -33.16 -3.72 6.35
CA PRO A 58 -33.05 -3.69 7.81
C PRO A 58 -34.42 -3.96 8.46
N GLU A 59 -34.45 -4.75 9.54
CA GLU A 59 -35.63 -4.85 10.40
C GLU A 59 -35.78 -3.53 11.19
N GLU A 60 -37.01 -2.99 11.26
CA GLU A 60 -37.33 -1.77 12.04
C GLU A 60 -37.13 -1.95 13.55
#